data_AF-A0A9D6YMG6-F1
#
_entry.id   AF-A0A9D6YMG6-F1
#
_cell.length_a   1.000
_cell.length_b   1.000
_cell.length_c   1.000
_cell.angle_alpha   90.00
_cell.angle_beta   90.00
_cell.angle_gamma   90.00
#
_symmetry.space_group_name_H-M   'P 1'
#
loop_
_entity.id
_entity.type
_entity.pdbx_description
1 polymer ?
#
loop_
_entity_poly.entity_id
_entity_poly.type
_entity_poly.pdbx_seq_one_letter_code
_entity_poly.pdbx_strand_id
1 'polypeptide(L)'
;MAVPRRGLQDIRTLTGKLKKATLPHEAYLRISHIEMEKARKTRESEKAKQLVADIAARLKEIEAEKEALLQAMAERSVDHRLGRLGPPRSIGGLKIRY
;
A
#
# COMPACT_ATOMS: atom_id res chain seq x y z
N MET A 1 -43.86 59.74 40.33
CA MET A 1 -43.42 58.42 39.83
C MET A 1 -42.02 58.14 40.35
N ALA A 2 -41.78 56.96 40.94
CA ALA A 2 -40.49 56.61 41.53
C ALA A 2 -39.53 56.09 40.46
N VAL A 3 -38.34 56.68 40.35
CA VAL A 3 -37.28 56.21 39.44
C VAL A 3 -36.64 54.96 40.06
N PRO A 4 -36.65 53.80 39.37
CA PRO A 4 -36.03 52.60 39.90
C PRO A 4 -34.51 52.79 40.00
N ARG A 5 -33.98 52.61 41.21
CA ARG A 5 -32.54 52.66 41.49
C ARG A 5 -31.88 51.39 40.96
N ARG A 6 -31.35 51.43 39.74
CA ARG A 6 -30.54 50.34 39.17
C ARG A 6 -29.21 50.24 39.91
N GLY A 7 -28.89 49.06 40.44
CA GLY A 7 -27.63 48.79 41.12
C GLY A 7 -26.55 48.28 40.17
N LEU A 8 -25.32 48.07 40.69
CA LEU A 8 -24.22 47.45 39.93
C LEU A 8 -24.60 46.08 39.34
N GLN A 9 -25.49 45.34 40.00
CA GLN A 9 -25.98 44.03 39.56
C GLN A 9 -26.93 44.13 38.34
N ASP A 10 -27.52 45.29 38.08
CA ASP A 10 -28.41 45.53 36.93
C ASP A 10 -27.64 45.96 35.68
N ILE A 11 -26.33 46.20 35.80
CA ILE A 11 -25.46 46.50 34.66
C ILE A 11 -25.27 45.20 33.87
N ARG A 12 -26.00 45.09 32.76
CA ARG A 12 -25.84 43.98 31.80
C ARG A 12 -24.45 44.04 31.18
N THR A 13 -23.51 43.25 31.71
CA THR A 13 -22.17 43.11 31.13
C THR A 13 -22.25 42.25 29.87
N LEU A 14 -21.62 42.71 28.77
CA LEU A 14 -21.57 42.00 27.48
C LEU A 14 -20.69 40.72 27.54
N THR A 15 -20.01 40.47 28.67
CA THR A 15 -19.08 39.37 28.90
C THR A 15 -19.67 37.98 28.66
N GLY A 16 -20.98 37.79 28.83
CA GLY A 16 -21.67 36.53 28.51
C GLY A 16 -22.30 36.45 27.11
N LYS A 17 -22.33 37.55 26.37
CA LYS A 17 -23.03 37.65 25.07
C LYS A 17 -22.12 37.52 23.85
N LEU A 18 -20.81 37.63 24.02
CA LEU A 18 -19.88 37.11 23.02
C LEU A 18 -19.99 35.58 23.08
N LYS A 19 -20.98 35.01 22.35
CA LYS A 19 -20.86 33.65 21.84
C LYS A 19 -19.44 33.54 21.32
N LYS A 20 -18.74 32.43 21.62
CA LYS A 20 -17.40 32.09 21.14
C LYS A 20 -17.32 32.24 19.61
N ALA A 21 -17.26 33.47 19.13
CA ALA A 21 -16.91 33.82 17.79
C ALA A 21 -15.47 33.39 17.74
N THR A 22 -15.22 32.29 17.03
CA THR A 22 -13.90 31.70 16.81
C THR A 22 -12.92 32.84 16.65
N LEU A 23 -12.10 33.08 17.68
CA LEU A 23 -11.20 34.21 17.65
C LEU A 23 -10.29 33.95 16.44
N PRO A 24 -10.14 34.90 15.50
CA PRO A 24 -9.44 34.63 14.25
C PRO A 24 -8.06 33.99 14.45
N HIS A 25 -7.34 34.40 15.50
CA HIS A 25 -6.05 33.83 15.86
C HIS A 25 -6.11 32.36 16.29
N GLU A 26 -7.14 31.94 17.04
CA GLU A 26 -7.34 30.53 17.40
C GLU A 26 -7.66 29.69 16.16
N ALA A 27 -8.41 30.25 15.22
CA ALA A 27 -8.72 29.60 13.96
C ALA A 27 -7.45 29.40 13.12
N TYR A 28 -6.61 30.43 13.00
CA TYR A 28 -5.32 30.34 12.31
C TYR A 28 -4.38 29.29 12.95
N LEU A 29 -4.29 29.26 14.28
CA LEU A 29 -3.51 28.24 14.97
C LEU A 29 -4.06 26.84 14.70
N ARG A 30 -5.38 26.66 14.73
CA ARG A 30 -5.96 25.35 14.42
C ARG A 30 -5.69 24.91 12.98
N ILE A 31 -5.76 25.84 12.03
CA ILE A 31 -5.45 25.58 10.62
C ILE A 31 -3.99 25.14 10.47
N SER A 32 -3.04 25.83 11.09
CA SER A 32 -1.63 25.48 10.97
C SER A 32 -1.33 24.07 11.50
N HIS A 33 -1.95 23.67 12.61
CA HIS A 33 -1.82 22.30 13.13
C HIS A 33 -2.39 21.27 12.15
N ILE A 34 -3.56 21.54 11.56
CA ILE A 34 -4.15 20.64 10.55
C ILE A 34 -3.27 20.54 9.31
N GLU A 35 -2.65 21.64 8.88
CA GLU A 35 -1.73 21.65 7.73
C GLU A 35 -0.47 20.82 8.01
N MET A 36 0.10 20.94 9.22
CA MET A 36 1.25 20.11 9.64
C MET A 36 0.89 18.63 9.67
N GLU A 37 -0.27 18.30 10.23
CA GLU A 37 -0.79 16.93 10.25
C GLU A 37 -1.02 16.36 8.85
N LYS A 38 -1.61 17.16 7.95
CA LYS A 38 -1.76 16.80 6.53
C LYS A 38 -0.41 16.54 5.88
N ALA A 39 0.59 17.40 6.10
CA ALA A 39 1.92 17.22 5.55
C ALA A 39 2.57 15.92 6.05
N ARG A 40 2.46 15.61 7.34
CA ARG A 40 2.94 14.35 7.92
C ARG A 40 2.26 13.14 7.27
N LYS A 41 0.93 13.16 7.18
CA LYS A 41 0.15 12.07 6.57
C LYS A 41 0.42 11.90 5.08
N THR A 42 0.70 12.98 4.37
CA THR A 42 1.10 12.92 2.95
C THR A 42 2.40 12.16 2.79
N ARG A 43 3.42 12.47 3.61
CA ARG A 43 4.71 11.75 3.60
C ARG A 43 4.57 10.27 3.95
N GLU A 44 3.73 9.95 4.94
CA GLU A 44 3.43 8.55 5.28
C GLU A 44 2.74 7.82 4.11
N SER A 45 1.80 8.49 3.43
CA SER A 45 1.12 7.94 2.25
C SER A 45 2.07 7.70 1.08
N GLU A 46 2.99 8.63 0.81
CA GLU A 46 4.01 8.46 -0.24
C GLU A 46 4.92 7.26 0.02
N LYS A 47 5.38 7.09 1.27
CA LYS A 47 6.16 5.91 1.67
C LYS A 47 5.37 4.62 1.48
N ALA A 48 4.09 4.61 1.89
CA ALA A 48 3.23 3.45 1.70
C ALA A 48 3.02 3.11 0.22
N LYS A 49 2.87 4.12 -0.65
CA LYS A 49 2.76 3.93 -2.11
C LYS A 49 4.04 3.32 -2.70
N GLN A 50 5.21 3.78 -2.26
CA GLN A 50 6.49 3.20 -2.69
C GLN A 50 6.56 1.72 -2.31
N LEU A 51 6.23 1.37 -1.05
CA LEU A 51 6.22 -0.03 -0.61
C LEU A 51 5.26 -0.90 -1.43
N VAL A 52 4.05 -0.39 -1.74
CA VAL A 52 3.10 -1.12 -2.59
C VAL A 52 3.65 -1.31 -4.00
N ALA A 53 4.33 -0.30 -4.56
CA ALA A 53 4.95 -0.40 -5.87
C ALA A 53 6.07 -1.46 -5.89
N ASP A 54 6.92 -1.49 -4.86
CA ASP A 54 8.00 -2.47 -4.72
C ASP A 54 7.44 -3.90 -4.61
N ILE A 55 6.39 -4.09 -3.81
CA ILE A 55 5.70 -5.39 -3.70
C ILE A 55 5.13 -5.81 -5.05
N ALA A 56 4.47 -4.89 -5.76
CA ALA A 56 3.90 -5.18 -7.08
C ALA A 56 4.98 -5.52 -8.11
N ALA A 57 6.14 -4.86 -8.07
CA ALA A 57 7.29 -5.21 -8.90
C ALA A 57 7.79 -6.63 -8.58
N ARG A 58 7.98 -6.96 -7.29
CA ARG A 58 8.45 -8.29 -6.88
C ARG A 58 7.48 -9.40 -7.26
N LEU A 59 6.17 -9.15 -7.20
CA LEU A 59 5.17 -10.14 -7.65
C LEU A 59 5.30 -10.46 -9.14
N LYS A 60 5.54 -9.45 -9.99
CA LYS A 60 5.78 -9.67 -11.42
C LYS A 60 7.05 -10.46 -11.69
N GLU A 61 8.11 -10.20 -10.94
CA GLU A 61 9.34 -10.98 -11.03
C GLU A 61 9.10 -12.44 -10.66
N ILE A 62 8.37 -12.70 -9.57
CA ILE A 62 8.01 -14.06 -9.14
C ILE A 62 7.19 -14.79 -10.21
N GLU A 63 6.24 -14.10 -10.85
CA GLU A 63 5.45 -14.67 -11.95
C GLU A 63 6.34 -15.04 -13.14
N ALA A 64 7.26 -14.16 -13.54
CA ALA A 64 8.21 -14.43 -14.62
C ALA A 64 9.17 -15.58 -14.27
N GLU A 65 9.70 -15.63 -13.04
CA GLU A 65 10.54 -16.74 -12.56
C GLU A 65 9.77 -18.07 -12.62
N LYS A 66 8.50 -18.07 -12.19
CA LYS A 66 7.63 -19.24 -12.24
C LYS A 66 7.39 -19.71 -13.68
N GLU A 67 7.09 -18.80 -14.59
CA GLU A 67 6.90 -19.13 -16.00
C GLU A 67 8.16 -19.72 -16.63
N ALA A 68 9.32 -19.14 -16.35
CA ALA A 68 10.61 -19.66 -16.82
C ALA A 68 10.88 -21.08 -16.30
N LEU A 69 10.59 -21.35 -15.02
CA LEU A 69 10.71 -22.70 -14.45
C LEU A 69 9.74 -23.69 -15.09
N LEU A 70 8.50 -23.29 -15.36
CA LEU A 70 7.52 -24.14 -16.04
C LEU A 70 7.93 -24.46 -17.48
N GLN A 71 8.49 -23.49 -18.20
CA GLN A 71 9.03 -23.68 -19.55
C GLN A 71 10.21 -24.65 -19.55
N ALA A 72 11.19 -24.46 -18.66
CA ALA A 72 12.33 -25.36 -18.53
C ALA A 72 11.91 -26.81 -18.19
N MET A 73 10.87 -26.97 -17.36
CA MET A 73 10.30 -28.29 -17.07
C MET A 73 9.61 -28.90 -18.29
N ALA A 74 8.89 -28.11 -19.08
CA ALA A 74 8.26 -28.56 -20.31
C ALA A 74 9.29 -29.04 -21.34
N GLU A 75 10.35 -28.25 -21.58
CA GLU A 75 11.46 -28.60 -22.49
C GLU A 75 12.14 -29.92 -22.07
N ARG A 76 12.50 -30.05 -20.78
CA ARG A 76 13.09 -31.29 -20.26
C ARG A 76 12.16 -32.50 -20.43
N SER A 77 10.85 -32.30 -20.30
CA SER A 77 9.86 -33.36 -20.52
C SER A 77 9.78 -33.81 -21.99
N VAL A 78 9.95 -32.87 -22.93
CA VAL A 78 10.01 -33.16 -24.37
C VAL A 78 11.28 -33.93 -24.69
N ASP A 79 12.43 -33.52 -24.15
CA ASP A 79 13.70 -34.25 -24.32
C ASP A 79 13.63 -35.68 -23.79
N HIS A 80 12.98 -35.88 -22.63
CA HIS A 80 12.75 -37.23 -22.08
C HIS A 80 11.83 -38.08 -22.95
N ARG A 81 10.87 -37.47 -23.68
CA ARG A 81 10.01 -38.19 -24.63
C ARG A 81 10.76 -38.54 -25.91
N LEU A 82 11.58 -37.62 -26.43
CA LEU A 82 12.41 -37.84 -27.62
C LEU A 82 13.52 -38.86 -27.37
N GLY A 83 14.15 -38.85 -26.19
CA GLY A 83 15.14 -39.87 -25.77
C GLY A 83 14.56 -41.27 -25.60
N ARG A 84 13.23 -41.41 -25.44
CA ARG A 84 12.54 -42.70 -25.38
C ARG A 84 12.19 -43.27 -26.77
N LEU A 85 12.32 -42.46 -27.83
CA LEU A 85 12.13 -42.84 -29.23
C LEU A 85 13.47 -43.16 -29.94
N GLY A 86 14.52 -43.51 -29.17
CA GLY A 86 15.76 -44.05 -29.73
C GLY A 86 15.50 -45.35 -30.50
N PRO A 87 16.32 -45.67 -31.53
CA PRO A 87 16.05 -46.76 -32.46
C PRO A 87 15.90 -48.09 -31.72
N PRO A 88 15.04 -49.01 -32.20
CA PRO A 88 14.85 -50.30 -31.55
C PRO A 88 16.22 -50.97 -31.44
N ARG A 89 16.63 -51.29 -30.21
CA ARG A 89 17.83 -52.08 -29.96
C ARG A 89 17.65 -53.41 -30.68
N SER A 90 18.24 -53.52 -31.86
CA SER A 90 18.33 -54.77 -32.60
C SER A 90 18.90 -55.83 -31.67
N ILE A 91 18.09 -56.84 -31.35
CA ILE A 91 18.47 -58.04 -30.61
C ILE A 91 19.43 -58.82 -31.52
N GLY A 92 20.69 -58.38 -31.56
CA GLY A 92 21.78 -59.09 -32.22
C GLY A 92 22.17 -60.28 -31.36
N GLY A 93 21.72 -61.46 -31.75
CA GLY A 93 22.01 -62.72 -31.07
C GLY A 93 23.52 -62.93 -30.85
N LEU A 94 23.85 -63.39 -29.65
CA LEU A 94 25.20 -63.71 -29.23
C LEU A 94 25.73 -64.91 -30.06
N LYS A 95 26.64 -64.66 -31.01
CA LYS A 95 27.33 -65.74 -31.74
C LYS A 95 28.55 -66.17 -30.96
N ILE A 96 28.43 -67.25 -30.20
CA ILE A 96 29.55 -67.97 -29.60
C ILE A 96 30.24 -68.75 -30.73
N ARG A 97 31.53 -68.51 -30.93
CA ARG A 97 32.39 -69.32 -31.81
C ARG A 97 33.14 -70.32 -30.92
N TYR A 98 33.06 -71.60 -31.31
CA TYR A 98 33.87 -72.69 -30.76
C TYR A 98 35.34 -72.52 -31.13
#